data_AF-A0A9E7K778-F1
#
_entry.id   AF-A0A9E7K778-F1
#
_cell.length_a   1.000
_cell.length_b   1.000
_cell.length_c   1.000
_cell.angle_alpha   90.00
_cell.angle_beta   90.00
_cell.angle_gamma   90.00
#
_symmetry.space_group_name_H-M   'P 1'
#
loop_
_entity.id
_entity.type
_entity.pdbx_description
1 polymer ?
#
loop_
_entity_poly.entity_id
_entity_poly.type
_entity_poly.pdbx_seq_one_letter_code
_entity_poly.pdbx_strand_id
1 'polypeptide(L)'
;MILIGFDIGEISEDGADDVDGMDASAAHIANLLSSEPPDVKLGIGGFSMGAAAALYSATCFTHGKYGNGSVYPINLSAVVGLSGWLPCSRSLRTKVDSSQDAARRAASLPLLVCHGRGSGSQRSSESTLEAVEF
;
A
#
# COMPACT_ATOMS: atom_id res chain seq x y z
N MET A 1 -1.88 6.03 -18.60
CA MET A 1 -1.57 4.74 -17.94
C MET A 1 -0.09 4.74 -17.64
N ILE A 2 0.29 5.00 -16.38
CA ILE A 2 1.69 4.96 -15.94
C ILE A 2 1.89 3.60 -15.26
N LEU A 3 2.76 2.76 -15.80
CA LEU A 3 3.17 1.52 -15.14
C LEU A 3 4.20 1.86 -14.06
N ILE A 4 3.92 1.46 -12.83
CA ILE A 4 4.86 1.51 -11.71
C ILE A 4 5.13 0.05 -11.36
N GLY A 5 6.38 -0.40 -11.53
CA GLY A 5 6.78 -1.77 -11.26
C GLY A 5 8.01 -1.81 -10.36
N PHE A 6 7.97 -2.68 -9.36
CA PHE A 6 9.10 -3.04 -8.50
C PHE A 6 9.51 -4.49 -8.82
N ASP A 7 10.76 -4.86 -8.52
CA ASP A 7 11.24 -6.21 -8.79
C ASP A 7 10.59 -7.21 -7.81
N ILE A 8 10.04 -8.29 -8.35
CA ILE A 8 9.40 -9.35 -7.57
C ILE A 8 10.28 -10.58 -7.70
N GLY A 9 11.05 -10.90 -6.64
CA GLY A 9 11.50 -12.28 -6.43
C GLY A 9 10.28 -13.21 -6.27
N GLU A 10 10.45 -14.54 -6.45
CA GLU A 10 9.39 -15.57 -6.31
C GLU A 10 8.23 -15.11 -5.41
N ILE A 11 6.99 -15.18 -5.90
CA ILE A 11 5.73 -14.82 -5.20
C ILE A 11 5.53 -15.80 -4.03
N SER A 12 6.38 -15.67 -3.03
CA SER A 12 6.51 -16.44 -1.83
C SER A 12 6.58 -15.40 -0.73
N GLU A 13 5.71 -15.51 0.27
CA GLU A 13 5.80 -14.69 1.48
C GLU A 13 7.18 -14.82 2.17
N ASP A 14 7.98 -15.82 1.82
CA ASP A 14 9.31 -16.10 2.40
C ASP A 14 10.48 -15.44 1.65
N GLY A 15 10.21 -14.75 0.54
CA GLY A 15 11.20 -13.92 -0.14
C GLY A 15 11.55 -12.66 0.67
N ALA A 16 12.79 -12.17 0.54
CA ALA A 16 13.14 -10.86 1.06
C ALA A 16 12.39 -9.78 0.25
N ASP A 17 11.58 -8.96 0.93
CA ASP A 17 10.90 -7.83 0.31
C ASP A 17 11.95 -6.82 -0.23
N ASP A 18 11.85 -6.41 -1.51
CA ASP A 18 12.65 -5.32 -2.09
C ASP A 18 12.12 -3.95 -1.61
N VAL A 19 12.41 -3.63 -0.34
CA VAL A 19 11.95 -2.40 0.31
C VAL A 19 12.43 -1.15 -0.43
N ASP A 20 13.64 -1.18 -0.98
CA ASP A 20 14.22 -0.05 -1.70
C ASP A 20 13.47 0.22 -3.01
N GLY A 21 13.17 -0.82 -3.80
CA GLY A 21 12.37 -0.69 -5.01
C GLY A 21 10.93 -0.26 -4.75
N MET A 22 10.36 -0.70 -3.62
CA MET A 22 9.03 -0.27 -3.19
C MET A 22 9.00 1.19 -2.71
N ASP A 23 10.02 1.61 -1.94
CA ASP A 23 10.19 3.02 -1.55
C ASP A 23 10.37 3.92 -2.77
N ALA A 24 11.16 3.50 -3.76
CA ALA A 24 11.31 4.22 -5.02
C ALA A 24 9.98 4.34 -5.78
N SER A 25 9.19 3.25 -5.83
CA SER A 25 7.86 3.24 -6.45
C SER A 25 6.88 4.17 -5.73
N ALA A 26 6.83 4.11 -4.40
CA ALA A 26 5.97 4.97 -3.59
C ALA A 26 6.38 6.44 -3.68
N ALA A 27 7.69 6.73 -3.72
CA ALA A 27 8.20 8.08 -3.94
C ALA A 27 7.83 8.60 -5.33
N HIS A 28 7.87 7.75 -6.36
CA HIS A 28 7.41 8.12 -7.69
C HIS A 28 5.93 8.49 -7.71
N ILE A 29 5.06 7.68 -7.09
CA ILE A 29 3.63 8.00 -6.91
C ILE A 29 3.46 9.35 -6.20
N ALA A 30 4.16 9.54 -5.08
CA ALA A 30 4.07 10.76 -4.30
C ALA A 30 4.50 12.00 -5.11
N ASN A 31 5.55 11.88 -5.93
CA ASN A 31 6.03 12.96 -6.78
C ASN A 31 5.07 13.29 -7.93
N LEU A 32 4.34 12.31 -8.48
CA LEU A 32 3.31 12.59 -9.48
C LEU A 32 2.16 13.42 -8.89
N LEU A 33 1.78 13.10 -7.65
CA LEU A 33 0.65 13.73 -6.97
C LEU A 33 1.03 15.02 -6.23
N SER A 34 2.32 15.31 -6.02
CA SER A 34 2.78 16.49 -5.27
C SER A 34 2.52 17.82 -5.98
N SER A 35 2.27 17.77 -7.29
CA SER A 35 1.95 18.94 -8.11
C SER A 35 0.48 19.35 -8.04
N GLU A 36 -0.37 18.52 -7.45
CA GLU A 36 -1.79 18.82 -7.31
C GLU A 36 -2.03 19.96 -6.31
N PRO A 37 -3.02 20.83 -6.55
CA PRO A 37 -3.40 21.88 -5.61
C PRO A 37 -3.81 21.32 -4.24
N PRO A 38 -3.62 22.07 -3.13
CA PRO A 38 -3.87 21.58 -1.77
C PRO A 38 -5.33 21.19 -1.48
N ASP A 39 -6.29 21.71 -2.26
CA ASP A 39 -7.71 21.40 -2.13
C ASP A 39 -8.13 20.13 -2.89
N VAL A 40 -7.21 19.51 -3.63
CA VAL A 40 -7.46 18.27 -4.39
C VAL A 40 -7.22 17.06 -3.50
N LYS A 41 -8.22 16.17 -3.42
CA LYS A 41 -8.10 14.88 -2.73
C LYS A 41 -7.28 13.91 -3.58
N LEU A 42 -6.23 13.35 -3.00
CA LEU A 42 -5.32 12.44 -3.68
C LEU A 42 -5.74 10.99 -3.46
N GLY A 43 -5.98 10.25 -4.53
CA GLY A 43 -6.30 8.84 -4.49
C GLY A 43 -5.29 8.04 -5.30
N ILE A 44 -4.98 6.83 -4.85
CA ILE A 44 -4.09 5.90 -5.56
C ILE A 44 -4.75 4.54 -5.70
N GLY A 45 -4.41 3.82 -6.76
CA GLY A 45 -4.86 2.46 -6.90
C GLY A 45 -4.15 1.71 -8.01
N GLY A 46 -4.38 0.40 -8.05
CA GLY A 46 -3.76 -0.43 -9.06
C GLY A 46 -4.32 -1.85 -9.14
N PHE A 47 -3.75 -2.60 -10.07
CA PHE A 47 -4.04 -4.01 -10.30
C PHE A 47 -2.75 -4.84 -10.19
N SER A 48 -2.81 -6.03 -9.57
CA SER A 48 -1.66 -6.92 -9.40
C SER A 48 -0.48 -6.20 -8.71
N MET A 49 0.70 -6.14 -9.32
CA MET A 49 1.86 -5.39 -8.82
C MET A 49 1.56 -3.91 -8.57
N GLY A 50 0.70 -3.29 -9.40
CA GLY A 50 0.27 -1.91 -9.16
C GLY A 50 -0.61 -1.76 -7.92
N ALA A 51 -1.40 -2.79 -7.59
CA ALA A 51 -2.15 -2.83 -6.33
C ALA A 51 -1.17 -2.93 -5.14
N ALA A 52 -0.13 -3.76 -5.26
CA ALA A 52 0.90 -3.87 -4.23
C ALA A 52 1.63 -2.55 -3.98
N ALA A 53 2.00 -1.80 -5.04
CA ALA A 53 2.58 -0.48 -4.92
C ALA A 53 1.62 0.52 -4.24
N ALA A 54 0.33 0.51 -4.61
CA ALA A 54 -0.68 1.37 -3.99
C ALA A 54 -0.88 1.05 -2.50
N LEU A 55 -0.93 -0.23 -2.14
CA LEU A 55 -1.08 -0.70 -0.75
C LEU A 55 0.17 -0.43 0.10
N TYR A 56 1.37 -0.57 -0.49
CA TYR A 56 2.61 -0.18 0.18
C TYR A 56 2.63 1.33 0.46
N SER A 57 2.29 2.13 -0.54
CA SER A 57 2.17 3.58 -0.41
C SER A 57 1.13 3.99 0.64
N ALA A 58 0.03 3.25 0.77
CA ALA A 58 -0.94 3.43 1.87
C ALA A 58 -0.29 3.19 3.24
N THR A 59 0.50 2.12 3.36
CA THR A 59 1.25 1.81 4.59
C THR A 59 2.28 2.89 4.93
N CYS A 60 2.98 3.43 3.94
CA CYS A 60 3.89 4.55 4.14
C CYS A 60 3.15 5.81 4.63
N PHE A 61 1.98 6.09 4.05
CA PHE A 61 1.13 7.20 4.49
C PHE A 61 0.63 7.01 5.92
N THR A 62 0.10 5.83 6.28
CA THR A 62 -0.38 5.57 7.64
C THR A 62 0.77 5.64 8.64
N HIS A 63 1.92 5.05 8.34
CA HIS A 63 3.12 5.19 9.15
C HIS A 63 3.67 6.63 9.20
N GLY A 64 3.44 7.41 8.14
CA GLY A 64 4.02 8.75 7.93
C GLY A 64 5.44 8.73 7.38
N LYS A 65 5.98 7.55 7.08
CA LYS A 65 7.36 7.34 6.62
C LYS A 65 7.45 6.18 5.63
N TYR A 66 8.42 6.29 4.73
CA TYR A 66 8.92 5.20 3.89
C TYR A 66 9.60 4.10 4.72
N GLY A 67 9.92 2.96 4.10
CA GLY A 67 10.65 1.86 4.72
C GLY A 67 12.04 2.29 5.22
N ASN A 68 12.71 3.15 4.45
CA ASN A 68 14.00 3.76 4.78
C ASN A 68 13.95 4.83 5.88
N GLY A 69 12.77 5.16 6.41
CA GLY A 69 12.58 6.13 7.49
C GLY A 69 12.40 7.59 7.06
N SER A 70 12.51 7.91 5.77
CA SER A 70 12.21 9.23 5.23
C SER A 70 10.72 9.56 5.33
N VAL A 71 10.36 10.84 5.43
CA VAL A 71 8.96 11.28 5.59
C VAL A 71 8.17 11.03 4.30
N TYR A 72 6.96 10.49 4.44
CA TYR A 72 6.03 10.34 3.33
C TYR A 72 5.31 11.68 3.07
N PRO A 73 5.45 12.30 1.87
CA PRO A 73 5.22 13.74 1.71
C PRO A 73 3.79 14.14 1.33
N ILE A 74 2.93 13.19 0.95
CA ILE A 74 1.56 13.48 0.48
C ILE A 74 0.50 12.90 1.42
N ASN A 75 -0.69 13.51 1.41
CA ASN A 75 -1.84 13.07 2.18
C ASN A 75 -2.82 12.28 1.29
N LEU A 76 -2.98 10.99 1.57
CA LEU A 76 -3.87 10.13 0.78
C LEU A 76 -5.31 10.19 1.31
N SER A 77 -6.26 10.30 0.39
CA SER A 77 -7.70 10.37 0.67
C SER A 77 -8.43 9.06 0.39
N ALA A 78 -7.89 8.19 -0.47
CA ALA A 78 -8.45 6.87 -0.75
C ALA A 78 -7.42 5.95 -1.44
N VAL A 79 -7.53 4.64 -1.22
CA VAL A 79 -6.67 3.63 -1.84
C VAL A 79 -7.48 2.46 -2.39
N VAL A 80 -7.17 2.00 -3.61
CA VAL A 80 -7.83 0.85 -4.25
C VAL A 80 -6.81 -0.20 -4.72
N GLY A 81 -6.92 -1.43 -4.23
CA GLY A 81 -6.09 -2.57 -4.64
C GLY A 81 -6.91 -3.68 -5.29
N LEU A 82 -6.64 -4.01 -6.55
CA LEU A 82 -7.34 -5.07 -7.27
C LEU A 82 -6.40 -6.25 -7.58
N SER A 83 -6.75 -7.45 -7.14
CA SER A 83 -6.02 -8.70 -7.41
C SER A 83 -4.52 -8.62 -7.13
N GLY A 84 -4.13 -7.91 -6.06
CA GLY A 84 -2.74 -7.80 -5.59
C GLY A 84 -2.54 -8.38 -4.21
N TRP A 85 -1.43 -8.00 -3.58
CA TRP A 85 -1.02 -8.36 -2.23
C TRP A 85 -0.54 -7.12 -1.49
N LEU A 86 -0.46 -7.19 -0.15
CA LEU A 86 0.12 -6.14 0.68
C LEU A 86 1.59 -6.47 0.97
N PRO A 87 2.56 -5.70 0.44
CA PRO A 87 3.97 -5.94 0.73
C PRO A 87 4.33 -5.61 2.18
N CYS A 88 5.39 -6.25 2.71
CA CYS A 88 5.87 -6.04 4.08
C CYS A 88 4.79 -6.20 5.17
N SER A 89 3.78 -7.04 4.94
CA SER A 89 2.63 -7.25 5.84
C SER A 89 3.05 -7.59 7.27
N ARG A 90 4.15 -8.34 7.44
CA ARG A 90 4.74 -8.68 8.75
C ARG A 90 5.09 -7.46 9.61
N SER A 91 5.48 -6.36 8.99
CA SER A 91 5.85 -5.10 9.67
C SER A 91 4.67 -4.13 9.84
N LEU A 92 3.49 -4.46 9.33
CA LEU A 92 2.37 -3.53 9.30
C LEU A 92 1.88 -3.18 10.70
N ARG A 93 1.67 -4.18 11.57
CA ARG A 93 1.19 -3.95 12.94
C ARG A 93 2.13 -3.04 13.71
N THR A 94 3.43 -3.30 13.64
CA THR A 94 4.43 -2.48 14.33
C THR A 94 4.46 -1.04 13.80
N LYS A 95 4.20 -0.82 12.50
CA LYS A 95 4.08 0.52 11.90
C LYS A 95 2.81 1.25 12.35
N VAL A 96 1.67 0.57 12.41
CA VAL A 96 0.39 1.18 12.85
C VAL A 96 0.43 1.52 14.34
N ASP A 97 0.98 0.62 15.15
CA ASP A 97 1.10 0.79 16.60
C ASP A 97 2.25 1.73 17.01
N SER A 98 3.05 2.19 16.04
CA SER A 98 4.21 3.05 16.29
C SER A 98 3.84 4.41 16.90
N SER A 99 2.63 4.92 16.64
CA SER A 99 2.15 6.19 17.16
C SER A 99 0.63 6.31 17.09
N GLN A 100 0.05 7.16 17.94
CA GLN A 100 -1.38 7.45 17.91
C GLN A 100 -1.81 8.07 16.58
N ASP A 101 -0.95 8.89 15.95
CA ASP A 101 -1.25 9.49 14.64
C ASP A 101 -1.23 8.44 13.52
N ALA A 102 -0.35 7.43 13.60
CA ALA A 102 -0.35 6.33 12.64
C ALA A 102 -1.63 5.50 12.75
N ALA A 103 -2.06 5.16 13.96
CA ALA A 103 -3.33 4.49 14.20
C ALA A 103 -4.53 5.30 13.69
N ARG A 104 -4.55 6.62 13.92
CA ARG A 104 -5.61 7.51 13.41
C ARG A 104 -5.66 7.58 11.89
N ARG A 105 -4.50 7.65 11.22
CA ARG A 105 -4.43 7.62 9.75
C ARG A 105 -4.88 6.26 9.21
N ALA A 106 -4.48 5.17 9.85
CA ALA A 106 -4.93 3.83 9.48
C ALA A 106 -6.45 3.68 9.62
N ALA A 107 -7.03 4.19 10.71
CA ALA A 107 -8.46 4.17 10.97
C ALA A 107 -9.31 5.01 9.99
N SER A 108 -8.76 6.12 9.51
CA SER A 108 -9.50 7.07 8.69
C SER A 108 -9.29 6.93 7.19
N LEU A 109 -8.32 6.12 6.74
CA LEU A 109 -8.01 5.95 5.32
C LEU A 109 -8.97 4.95 4.66
N PRO A 110 -9.82 5.38 3.70
CA PRO A 110 -10.66 4.46 2.95
C PRO A 110 -9.81 3.53 2.07
N LEU A 111 -9.96 2.22 2.26
CA LEU A 111 -9.25 1.17 1.55
C LEU A 111 -10.24 0.19 0.91
N LEU A 112 -10.18 0.01 -0.41
CA LEU A 112 -10.95 -1.01 -1.13
C LEU A 112 -9.99 -2.06 -1.69
N VAL A 113 -10.14 -3.32 -1.27
CA VAL A 113 -9.38 -4.46 -1.80
C VAL A 113 -10.33 -5.48 -2.41
N CYS A 114 -10.12 -5.83 -3.68
CA CYS A 114 -10.92 -6.85 -4.37
C CYS A 114 -10.02 -7.94 -4.92
N HIS A 115 -10.40 -9.21 -4.77
CA HIS A 115 -9.66 -10.34 -5.33
C HIS A 115 -10.62 -11.35 -5.96
N GLY A 116 -10.28 -11.86 -7.15
CA GLY A 116 -11.10 -12.85 -7.85
C GLY A 116 -10.84 -14.26 -7.31
N ARG A 117 -11.90 -15.03 -6.97
CA ARG A 117 -11.78 -16.43 -6.50
C ARG A 117 -11.22 -17.42 -7.54
N GLY A 118 -11.11 -17.01 -8.81
CA GLY A 118 -10.63 -17.82 -9.93
C GLY A 118 -9.18 -17.53 -10.37
N SER A 119 -8.46 -16.64 -9.68
CA SER A 119 -7.03 -16.48 -9.92
C SER A 119 -6.33 -17.73 -9.41
N GLY A 120 -5.87 -18.60 -10.32
CA GLY A 120 -5.18 -19.85 -10.01
C GLY A 120 -3.83 -19.70 -9.29
N SER A 121 -3.59 -18.60 -8.58
CA SER A 121 -2.32 -18.27 -7.94
C SER A 121 -2.36 -18.25 -6.40
N GLN A 122 -3.50 -18.51 -5.74
CA GLN A 122 -3.49 -18.74 -4.28
C GLN A 122 -4.42 -19.89 -3.90
N ARG A 123 -3.83 -21.03 -3.53
CA ARG A 123 -4.48 -22.01 -2.65
C ARG A 123 -4.42 -21.46 -1.22
N SER A 124 -5.57 -21.49 -0.56
CA SER A 124 -5.76 -21.45 0.90
C SER A 124 -5.49 -20.12 1.60
N SER A 125 -6.53 -19.30 1.74
CA SER A 125 -7.18 -19.07 3.04
C SER A 125 -8.40 -18.18 2.85
N GLU A 126 -9.36 -18.33 3.76
CA GLU A 126 -10.70 -17.73 3.74
C GLU A 126 -10.74 -16.24 3.35
N SER A 127 -11.70 -15.92 2.48
CA SER A 127 -12.12 -14.56 2.20
C SER A 127 -12.97 -14.08 3.37
N THR A 128 -12.32 -13.56 4.42
CA THR A 128 -13.00 -12.70 5.38
C THR A 128 -13.09 -11.31 4.77
N LEU A 129 -14.32 -10.83 4.59
CA LEU A 129 -14.62 -9.42 4.43
C LEU A 129 -14.19 -8.72 5.72
N GLU A 130 -12.92 -8.35 5.86
CA GLU A 130 -12.53 -7.36 6.86
C GLU A 130 -12.73 -5.99 6.22
N ALA A 131 -13.91 -5.43 6.45
CA ALA A 131 -13.94 -4.00 6.72
C ALA A 131 -13.01 -3.79 7.90
N VAL A 132 -11.82 -3.25 7.66
CA VAL A 132 -10.97 -2.78 8.74
C VAL A 132 -11.62 -1.52 9.28
N GLU A 133 -12.70 -1.70 10.04
CA GLU A 133 -13.17 -0.69 10.99
C GLU A 133 -12.25 -0.79 12.21
N PHE A 134 -11.58 0.33 12.53
CA PHE A 134 -10.89 0.52 13.79
C PHE A 134 -11.81 1.20 14.80
#